data_AF-A0A346PCZ0-F1
#
_entry.id   AF-A0A346PCZ0-F1
#
_cell.length_a   1.000
_cell.length_b   1.000
_cell.length_c   1.000
_cell.angle_alpha   90.00
_cell.angle_beta   90.00
_cell.angle_gamma   90.00
#
_symmetry.space_group_name_H-M   'P 1'
#
loop_
_entity.id
_entity.type
_entity.pdbx_description
1 polymer ?
#
loop_
_entity_poly.entity_id
_entity_poly.type
_entity_poly.pdbx_seq_one_letter_code
_entity_poly.pdbx_strand_id
1 'polypeptide(L)'
;MPLDTHVVLAQGFVEQLWLPADYWDLSIPVYLFLAVVAGGGFLAGATAQLVRWRRDTQPGAIESDIARWGFLVAVLGAAGAGLAVLSHLAVIYRALLFPIYLTNFSSWITIGTWILVVLSVIAIVCLLLSLFGTEAAADDGASLFPRAIVAKLGLLELLDGLVDRVRPPRVVIVGLYVIGSLLAVATIYTGFELAIVETVPLWNMPVVVPLAFLFSGLAAGVGLTVALTVFFEREVDPVVGGYTLATGVLSGLSLVTVWYGWTEIATSDAPAAAASQVALTETNLAVGAWLVVVALAVALVVGLVVGVAALTGRGSADLERVAVPALVGSFGLLVLGGLALRIVMLLAAQQDPVVVLG
;
A
#
# COMPACT_ATOMS: atom_id res chain seq x y z
N MET A 1 25.19 3.41 58.69
CA MET A 1 25.00 2.29 57.73
C MET A 1 23.92 2.74 56.76
N PRO A 2 24.23 2.82 55.45
CA PRO A 2 23.41 3.53 54.47
C PRO A 2 22.26 2.67 53.93
N LEU A 3 21.33 3.37 53.28
CA LEU A 3 20.05 2.94 52.74
C LEU A 3 20.19 2.00 51.54
N ASP A 4 19.54 0.84 51.58
CA ASP A 4 19.19 0.04 50.40
C ASP A 4 17.68 0.18 50.14
N THR A 5 17.34 1.16 49.31
CA THR A 5 15.96 1.45 48.86
C THR A 5 15.83 1.34 47.35
N HIS A 6 16.44 0.30 46.76
CA HIS A 6 16.27 -0.02 45.35
C HIS A 6 16.15 -1.52 45.18
N VAL A 7 15.38 -1.95 44.17
CA VAL A 7 15.21 -3.34 43.71
C VAL A 7 14.08 -4.16 44.38
N VAL A 8 12.89 -3.58 44.62
CA VAL A 8 11.66 -4.39 44.88
C VAL A 8 10.44 -3.96 44.03
N LEU A 9 10.54 -2.94 43.16
CA LEU A 9 9.39 -2.45 42.38
C LEU A 9 9.43 -2.72 40.87
N ALA A 10 10.38 -3.51 40.34
CA ALA A 10 10.58 -3.57 38.89
C ALA A 10 10.45 -4.97 38.24
N GLN A 11 10.16 -6.04 38.98
CA GLN A 11 10.24 -7.41 38.42
C GLN A 11 9.00 -8.30 38.67
N GLY A 12 7.92 -7.76 39.27
CA GLY A 12 6.80 -8.59 39.75
C GLY A 12 5.51 -8.60 38.91
N PHE A 13 5.38 -7.76 37.87
CA PHE A 13 4.10 -7.60 37.14
C PHE A 13 4.23 -7.66 35.61
N VAL A 14 5.43 -7.92 35.10
CA VAL A 14 5.75 -7.82 33.66
C VAL A 14 5.96 -9.19 32.99
N GLU A 15 5.97 -10.30 33.73
CA GLU A 15 6.36 -11.62 33.19
C GLU A 15 5.32 -12.75 33.32
N GLN A 16 4.06 -12.44 33.67
CA GLN A 16 3.03 -13.48 33.78
C GLN A 16 1.94 -13.31 32.70
N LEU A 17 2.06 -14.18 31.68
CA LEU A 17 1.05 -14.63 30.71
C LEU A 17 0.98 -14.07 29.28
N TRP A 18 1.78 -13.10 28.86
CA TRP A 18 1.70 -12.62 27.47
C TRP A 18 3.08 -12.28 26.94
N LEU A 19 3.42 -12.77 25.75
CA LEU A 19 4.69 -12.49 25.09
C LEU A 19 4.93 -10.97 25.04
N PRO A 20 6.13 -10.48 25.39
CA PRO A 20 6.48 -9.07 25.17
C PRO A 20 6.23 -8.72 23.70
N ALA A 21 5.66 -7.54 23.46
CA ALA A 21 5.44 -6.96 22.13
C ALA A 21 6.75 -6.70 21.34
N ASP A 22 7.88 -7.28 21.76
CA ASP A 22 9.23 -7.15 21.20
C ASP A 22 9.45 -8.04 19.96
N TYR A 23 8.48 -8.87 19.55
CA TYR A 23 8.69 -9.83 18.46
C TYR A 23 8.56 -9.26 17.04
N TRP A 24 7.85 -8.12 16.85
CA TRP A 24 7.54 -7.57 15.54
C TRP A 24 7.86 -6.07 15.50
N ASP A 25 9.05 -5.74 15.02
CA ASP A 25 9.49 -4.35 14.83
C ASP A 25 8.63 -3.63 13.76
N LEU A 26 8.63 -2.29 13.76
CA LEU A 26 7.88 -1.42 12.84
C LEU A 26 8.12 -1.76 11.36
N SER A 27 9.24 -2.42 11.06
CA SER A 27 9.56 -2.96 9.74
C SER A 27 8.46 -3.86 9.16
N ILE A 28 7.80 -4.71 9.96
CA ILE A 28 6.77 -5.62 9.44
C ILE A 28 5.49 -4.90 9.01
N PRO A 29 4.83 -4.05 9.83
CA PRO A 29 3.66 -3.32 9.38
C PRO A 29 3.97 -2.39 8.20
N VAL A 30 5.18 -1.81 8.14
CA VAL A 30 5.63 -1.01 7.00
C VAL A 30 5.73 -1.86 5.73
N TYR A 31 6.32 -3.05 5.81
CA TYR A 31 6.37 -4.00 4.71
C TYR A 31 4.97 -4.38 4.20
N LEU A 32 4.11 -4.85 5.11
CA LEU A 32 2.75 -5.30 4.79
C LEU A 32 1.92 -4.18 4.14
N PHE A 33 2.15 -2.93 4.55
CA PHE A 33 1.51 -1.77 3.96
C PHE A 33 2.09 -1.42 2.57
N LEU A 34 3.41 -1.22 2.48
CA LEU A 34 4.05 -0.73 1.26
C LEU A 34 3.97 -1.74 0.10
N ALA A 35 3.92 -3.03 0.38
CA ALA A 35 3.71 -4.06 -0.65
C ALA A 35 2.37 -3.89 -1.38
N VAL A 36 1.28 -3.61 -0.64
CA VAL A 36 -0.05 -3.41 -1.25
C VAL A 36 -0.18 -2.01 -1.87
N VAL A 37 0.44 -0.98 -1.28
CA VAL A 37 0.56 0.36 -1.89
C VAL A 37 1.24 0.27 -3.25
N ALA A 38 2.27 -0.56 -3.37
CA ALA A 38 2.94 -0.80 -4.64
C ALA A 38 1.97 -1.36 -5.70
N GLY A 39 1.12 -2.31 -5.29
CA GLY A 39 0.06 -2.84 -6.14
C GLY A 39 -0.93 -1.76 -6.59
N GLY A 40 -1.39 -0.91 -5.67
CA GLY A 40 -2.31 0.20 -5.99
C GLY A 40 -1.71 1.20 -6.99
N GLY A 41 -0.45 1.60 -6.77
CA GLY A 41 0.27 2.46 -7.71
C GLY A 41 0.43 1.81 -9.09
N PHE A 42 0.77 0.52 -9.14
CA PHE A 42 0.91 -0.20 -10.41
C PHE A 42 -0.41 -0.26 -11.18
N LEU A 43 -1.52 -0.57 -10.51
CA LEU A 43 -2.84 -0.61 -11.13
C LEU A 43 -3.22 0.76 -11.71
N ALA A 44 -3.03 1.85 -10.96
CA ALA A 44 -3.27 3.21 -11.45
C ALA A 44 -2.40 3.50 -12.69
N GLY A 45 -1.11 3.15 -12.62
CA GLY A 45 -0.17 3.38 -13.71
C GLY A 45 -0.53 2.64 -15.00
N ALA A 46 -0.79 1.35 -14.88
CA ALA A 46 -1.13 0.46 -15.98
C ALA A 46 -2.48 0.83 -16.63
N THR A 47 -3.50 1.09 -15.80
CA THR A 47 -4.83 1.45 -16.32
C THR A 47 -4.83 2.83 -16.97
N ALA A 48 -4.04 3.79 -16.49
CA ALA A 48 -3.93 5.11 -17.10
C ALA A 48 -3.34 5.04 -18.50
N GLN A 49 -2.27 4.25 -18.69
CA GLN A 49 -1.72 4.03 -20.04
C GLN A 49 -2.71 3.34 -20.98
N LEU A 50 -3.47 2.36 -20.49
CA LEU A 50 -4.49 1.70 -21.29
C LEU A 50 -5.62 2.67 -21.67
N VAL A 51 -6.01 3.60 -20.79
CA VAL A 51 -7.00 4.65 -21.07
C VAL A 51 -6.47 5.62 -22.12
N ARG A 52 -5.25 6.14 -21.95
CA ARG A 52 -4.56 7.01 -22.91
C ARG A 52 -4.60 6.42 -24.32
N TRP A 53 -4.19 5.17 -24.42
CA TRP A 53 -4.16 4.38 -25.65
C TRP A 53 -5.52 4.11 -26.29
N ARG A 54 -6.60 4.11 -25.52
CA ARG A 54 -7.97 3.96 -26.04
C ARG A 54 -8.54 5.29 -26.50
N ARG A 55 -8.14 6.39 -25.89
CA ARG A 55 -8.62 7.74 -26.20
C ARG A 55 -7.80 8.44 -27.29
N ASP A 56 -6.67 7.86 -27.67
CA ASP A 56 -5.72 8.43 -28.64
C ASP A 56 -5.33 9.87 -28.26
N THR A 57 -5.09 10.08 -26.96
CA THR A 57 -4.80 11.40 -26.41
C THR A 57 -3.43 11.90 -26.83
N GLN A 58 -3.32 13.21 -27.04
CA GLN A 58 -2.08 13.88 -27.41
C GLN A 58 -1.01 13.72 -26.31
N PRO A 59 0.28 13.88 -26.64
CA PRO A 59 1.33 14.07 -25.63
C PRO A 59 0.94 15.22 -24.67
N GLY A 60 1.31 15.13 -23.39
CA GLY A 60 0.92 16.08 -22.35
C GLY A 60 -0.42 15.80 -21.67
N ALA A 61 -1.08 14.68 -22.00
CA ALA A 61 -2.36 14.34 -21.36
C ALA A 61 -2.16 13.83 -19.93
N ILE A 62 -3.08 14.20 -19.03
CA ILE A 62 -3.08 13.81 -17.61
C ILE A 62 -2.92 12.30 -17.37
N GLU A 63 -3.35 11.46 -18.33
CA GLU A 63 -3.17 10.01 -18.25
C GLU A 63 -1.68 9.58 -18.26
N SER A 64 -0.82 10.32 -18.96
CA SER A 64 0.64 10.13 -18.92
C SER A 64 1.21 10.43 -17.53
N ASP A 65 0.72 11.47 -16.86
CA ASP A 65 1.19 11.84 -15.51
C ASP A 65 0.73 10.83 -14.47
N ILE A 66 -0.55 10.42 -14.53
CA ILE A 66 -1.07 9.35 -13.66
C ILE A 66 -0.28 8.06 -13.89
N ALA A 67 0.04 7.74 -15.14
CA ALA A 67 0.85 6.58 -15.48
C ALA A 67 2.21 6.59 -14.77
N ARG A 68 2.96 7.68 -14.92
CA ARG A 68 4.32 7.84 -14.37
C ARG A 68 4.31 7.90 -12.85
N TRP A 69 3.41 8.69 -12.25
CA TRP A 69 3.26 8.75 -10.80
C TRP A 69 2.86 7.39 -10.24
N GLY A 70 1.95 6.67 -10.91
CA GLY A 70 1.51 5.34 -10.49
C GLY A 70 2.64 4.31 -10.51
N PHE A 71 3.39 4.24 -11.61
CA PHE A 71 4.56 3.36 -11.68
C PHE A 71 5.67 3.77 -10.70
N LEU A 72 5.86 5.07 -10.44
CA LEU A 72 6.82 5.52 -9.44
C LEU A 72 6.40 5.12 -8.02
N VAL A 73 5.12 5.29 -7.65
CA VAL A 73 4.57 4.80 -6.38
C VAL A 73 4.73 3.29 -6.27
N ALA A 74 4.52 2.55 -7.37
CA ALA A 74 4.74 1.11 -7.41
C ALA A 74 6.19 0.73 -7.09
N VAL A 75 7.16 1.39 -7.74
CA VAL A 75 8.59 1.13 -7.53
C VAL A 75 9.02 1.51 -6.12
N LEU A 76 8.65 2.68 -5.63
CA LEU A 76 9.02 3.15 -4.30
C LEU A 76 8.36 2.32 -3.19
N GLY A 77 7.09 1.94 -3.36
CA GLY A 77 6.39 1.03 -2.45
C GLY A 77 7.06 -0.33 -2.39
N ALA A 78 7.36 -0.93 -3.56
CA ALA A 78 8.00 -2.24 -3.60
C ALA A 78 9.43 -2.22 -3.04
N ALA A 79 10.21 -1.17 -3.34
CA ALA A 79 11.54 -0.98 -2.78
C ALA A 79 11.50 -0.79 -1.26
N GLY A 80 10.58 0.05 -0.76
CA GLY A 80 10.40 0.27 0.67
C GLY A 80 9.94 -1.00 1.40
N ALA A 81 9.02 -1.76 0.80
CA ALA A 81 8.61 -3.06 1.32
C ALA A 81 9.77 -4.06 1.38
N GLY A 82 10.57 -4.15 0.31
CA GLY A 82 11.76 -4.99 0.27
C GLY A 82 12.79 -4.59 1.33
N LEU A 83 13.08 -3.29 1.49
CA LEU A 83 13.99 -2.78 2.51
C LEU A 83 13.50 -3.09 3.93
N ALA A 84 12.20 -2.95 4.19
CA ALA A 84 11.61 -3.24 5.48
C ALA A 84 11.68 -4.75 5.83
N VAL A 85 11.46 -5.64 4.86
CA VAL A 85 11.69 -7.09 5.07
C VAL A 85 13.17 -7.37 5.33
N LEU A 86 14.06 -6.76 4.55
CA LEU A 86 15.51 -6.95 4.68
C LEU A 86 16.05 -6.49 6.04
N SER A 87 15.50 -5.41 6.61
CA SER A 87 15.95 -4.90 7.92
C SER A 87 15.61 -5.83 9.08
N HIS A 88 14.59 -6.67 8.95
CA HIS A 88 14.20 -7.63 9.99
C HIS A 88 14.92 -8.98 9.86
N LEU A 89 15.53 -9.27 8.70
CA LEU A 89 16.16 -10.56 8.46
C LEU A 89 17.48 -10.69 9.23
N ALA A 90 17.57 -11.71 10.09
CA ALA A 90 18.80 -12.04 10.82
C ALA A 90 20.00 -12.33 9.88
N VAL A 91 19.72 -12.74 8.64
CA VAL A 91 20.73 -13.16 7.67
C VAL A 91 20.39 -12.64 6.27
N ILE A 92 20.87 -11.44 5.94
CA ILE A 92 20.58 -10.73 4.69
C ILE A 92 20.96 -11.54 3.44
N TYR A 93 22.06 -12.30 3.45
CA TYR A 93 22.47 -13.06 2.25
C TYR A 93 21.45 -14.13 1.83
N ARG A 94 20.65 -14.67 2.77
CA ARG A 94 19.58 -15.63 2.45
C ARG A 94 18.45 -14.95 1.67
N ALA A 95 18.22 -13.67 1.93
CA ALA A 95 17.27 -12.86 1.18
C ALA A 95 17.76 -12.60 -0.26
N LEU A 96 19.06 -12.34 -0.45
CA LEU A 96 19.63 -12.17 -1.79
C LEU A 96 19.58 -13.47 -2.61
N LEU A 97 19.68 -14.60 -1.93
CA LEU A 97 19.56 -15.93 -2.50
C LEU A 97 18.14 -16.49 -2.35
N PHE A 98 17.11 -15.63 -2.22
CA PHE A 98 15.73 -16.07 -2.06
C PHE A 98 15.25 -17.06 -3.15
N PRO A 99 15.68 -16.99 -4.43
CA PRO A 99 15.20 -17.96 -5.42
C PRO A 99 15.66 -19.40 -5.11
N ILE A 100 16.74 -19.55 -4.34
CA ILE A 100 17.30 -20.84 -3.93
C ILE A 100 16.68 -21.30 -2.61
N TYR A 101 16.51 -20.38 -1.65
CA TYR A 101 16.07 -20.72 -0.29
C TYR A 101 14.55 -20.68 -0.08
N LEU A 102 13.81 -19.84 -0.82
CA LEU A 102 12.35 -19.72 -0.75
C LEU A 102 11.70 -20.53 -1.87
N THR A 103 11.73 -21.85 -1.69
CA THR A 103 11.14 -22.83 -2.61
C THR A 103 9.92 -23.54 -2.02
N ASN A 104 9.57 -23.27 -0.76
CA ASN A 104 8.37 -23.81 -0.14
C ASN A 104 7.11 -23.02 -0.54
N PHE A 105 6.52 -23.37 -1.67
CA PHE A 105 5.29 -22.73 -2.18
C PHE A 105 4.02 -23.03 -1.37
N SER A 106 4.10 -23.75 -0.25
CA SER A 106 3.00 -23.81 0.72
C SER A 106 3.04 -22.67 1.74
N SER A 107 4.13 -21.90 1.78
CA SER A 107 4.32 -20.78 2.71
C SER A 107 3.96 -19.45 2.06
N TRP A 108 3.12 -18.66 2.73
CA TRP A 108 2.76 -17.32 2.28
C TRP A 108 3.97 -16.38 2.15
N ILE A 109 5.00 -16.55 2.97
CA ILE A 109 6.24 -15.78 2.87
C ILE A 109 6.96 -16.05 1.54
N THR A 110 7.01 -17.32 1.11
CA THR A 110 7.64 -17.69 -0.16
C THR A 110 6.82 -17.14 -1.33
N ILE A 111 5.51 -17.39 -1.34
CA ILE A 111 4.60 -16.89 -2.37
C ILE A 111 4.69 -15.35 -2.47
N GLY A 112 4.64 -14.69 -1.33
CA GLY A 112 4.70 -13.24 -1.20
C GLY A 112 5.98 -12.63 -1.73
N THR A 113 7.13 -13.22 -1.39
CA THR A 113 8.43 -12.76 -1.88
C THR A 113 8.50 -12.82 -3.41
N TRP A 114 8.04 -13.91 -4.01
CA TRP A 114 7.98 -14.04 -5.48
C TRP A 114 7.04 -13.02 -6.11
N ILE A 115 5.85 -12.81 -5.53
CA ILE A 115 4.91 -11.78 -5.99
C ILE A 115 5.55 -10.41 -5.98
N LEU A 116 6.14 -10.01 -4.85
CA LEU A 116 6.71 -8.67 -4.66
C LEU A 116 7.91 -8.42 -5.58
N VAL A 117 8.81 -9.41 -5.73
CA VAL A 117 9.98 -9.27 -6.60
C VAL A 117 9.58 -9.16 -8.06
N VAL A 118 8.68 -10.03 -8.54
CA VAL A 118 8.24 -9.97 -9.94
C VAL A 118 7.46 -8.68 -10.21
N LEU A 119 6.57 -8.27 -9.29
CA LEU A 119 5.86 -7.00 -9.39
C LEU A 119 6.85 -5.82 -9.44
N SER A 120 7.89 -5.81 -8.60
CA SER A 120 8.92 -4.77 -8.57
C SER A 120 9.65 -4.68 -9.92
N VAL A 121 10.09 -5.81 -10.47
CA VAL A 121 10.76 -5.84 -11.77
C VAL A 121 9.86 -5.30 -12.87
N ILE A 122 8.60 -5.75 -12.93
CA ILE A 122 7.64 -5.27 -13.93
C ILE A 122 7.38 -3.76 -13.75
N ALA A 123 7.18 -3.29 -12.51
CA ALA A 123 6.97 -1.87 -12.21
C ALA A 123 8.17 -1.01 -12.64
N ILE A 124 9.40 -1.46 -12.40
CA ILE A 124 10.62 -0.78 -12.84
C ILE A 124 10.66 -0.70 -14.36
N VAL A 125 10.41 -1.82 -15.07
CA VAL A 125 10.38 -1.83 -16.53
C VAL A 125 9.31 -0.87 -17.06
N CYS A 126 8.09 -0.91 -16.54
CA CYS A 126 7.02 -0.02 -16.94
C CYS A 126 7.34 1.46 -16.65
N LEU A 127 7.96 1.76 -15.51
CA LEU A 127 8.43 3.09 -15.17
C LEU A 127 9.48 3.59 -16.17
N LEU A 128 10.51 2.78 -16.46
CA LEU A 128 11.56 3.13 -17.41
C LEU A 128 10.98 3.39 -18.81
N LEU A 129 10.07 2.54 -19.28
CA LEU A 129 9.38 2.73 -20.57
C LEU A 129 8.50 4.00 -20.60
N SER A 130 8.04 4.48 -19.44
CA SER A 130 7.21 5.69 -19.31
C SER A 130 8.00 6.99 -19.16
N LEU A 131 9.27 6.91 -18.72
CA LEU A 131 10.13 8.06 -18.45
C LEU A 131 11.17 8.32 -19.55
N PHE A 132 11.50 7.31 -20.35
CA PHE A 132 12.57 7.37 -21.33
C PHE A 132 12.14 6.91 -22.72
N GLY A 133 12.92 7.31 -23.72
CA GLY A 133 12.68 7.11 -25.14
C GLY A 133 11.97 8.28 -25.82
N THR A 134 11.87 8.19 -27.15
CA THR A 134 11.24 9.20 -28.02
C THR A 134 9.82 9.59 -27.59
N GLU A 135 9.01 8.63 -27.16
CA GLU A 135 7.64 8.89 -26.70
C GLU A 135 7.59 9.77 -25.44
N ALA A 136 8.52 9.59 -24.50
CA ALA A 136 8.59 10.39 -23.28
C ALA A 136 9.20 11.78 -23.54
N ALA A 137 10.06 11.90 -24.55
CA ALA A 137 10.66 13.18 -24.95
C ALA A 137 9.65 14.16 -25.59
N ALA A 138 8.57 13.64 -26.17
CA ALA A 138 7.49 14.44 -26.74
C ALA A 138 6.46 14.93 -25.71
N ASP A 139 6.62 14.51 -24.45
CA ASP A 139 5.68 14.74 -23.36
C ASP A 139 6.25 15.81 -22.40
N ASP A 140 5.39 16.41 -21.59
CA ASP A 140 5.74 17.36 -20.54
C ASP A 140 5.16 16.91 -19.17
N GLY A 141 5.13 17.80 -18.18
CA GLY A 141 4.61 17.53 -16.84
C GLY A 141 5.68 17.33 -15.75
N ALA A 142 5.28 17.52 -14.48
CA ALA A 142 6.19 17.39 -13.34
C ALA A 142 6.57 15.92 -13.06
N SER A 143 5.75 14.98 -13.54
CA SER A 143 5.99 13.54 -13.45
C SER A 143 7.31 13.09 -14.12
N LEU A 144 7.86 13.91 -15.03
CA LEU A 144 9.15 13.70 -15.69
C LEU A 144 10.36 14.15 -14.85
N PHE A 145 10.19 14.57 -13.59
CA PHE A 145 11.33 14.96 -12.76
C PHE A 145 12.45 13.90 -12.65
N PRO A 146 12.20 12.56 -12.65
CA PRO A 146 13.30 11.59 -12.61
C PRO A 146 14.10 11.60 -13.91
N ARG A 147 13.44 11.83 -15.05
CA ARG A 147 14.09 12.05 -16.36
C ARG A 147 14.95 13.31 -16.30
N ALA A 148 14.47 14.40 -15.69
CA ALA A 148 15.24 15.62 -15.52
C ALA A 148 16.49 15.43 -14.63
N ILE A 149 16.41 14.59 -13.59
CA ILE A 149 17.58 14.21 -12.77
C ILE A 149 18.60 13.47 -13.64
N VAL A 150 18.17 12.49 -14.42
CA VAL A 150 19.05 11.75 -15.34
C VAL A 150 19.70 12.66 -16.39
N ALA A 151 18.96 13.65 -16.90
CA ALA A 151 19.50 14.65 -17.82
C ALA A 151 20.63 15.46 -17.19
N LYS A 152 20.48 15.87 -15.93
CA LYS A 152 21.54 16.57 -15.18
C LYS A 152 22.79 15.71 -14.96
N LEU A 153 22.66 14.38 -14.98
CA LEU A 153 23.78 13.44 -14.90
C LEU A 153 24.45 13.18 -16.27
N GLY A 154 23.94 13.76 -17.36
CA GLY A 154 24.47 13.56 -18.71
C GLY A 154 24.20 12.17 -19.30
N LEU A 155 23.25 11.41 -18.73
CA LEU A 155 22.95 10.03 -19.13
C LEU A 155 21.67 9.90 -19.99
N LEU A 156 21.04 11.03 -20.35
CA LEU A 156 19.72 11.03 -21.00
C LEU A 156 19.73 10.36 -22.37
N GLU A 157 20.65 10.74 -23.25
CA GLU A 157 20.75 10.18 -24.61
C GLU A 157 21.04 8.67 -24.58
N LEU A 158 21.86 8.23 -23.63
CA LEU A 158 22.16 6.81 -23.43
C LEU A 158 20.91 6.04 -23.02
N LEU A 159 20.15 6.55 -22.04
CA LEU A 159 18.96 5.87 -21.53
C LEU A 159 17.80 5.91 -22.54
N ASP A 160 17.61 7.02 -23.25
CA ASP A 160 16.63 7.10 -24.34
C ASP A 160 16.97 6.12 -25.47
N GLY A 161 18.22 6.13 -25.93
CA GLY A 161 18.67 5.22 -26.98
C GLY A 161 18.57 3.75 -26.56
N LEU A 162 18.86 3.43 -25.30
CA LEU A 162 18.71 2.08 -24.77
C LEU A 162 17.24 1.67 -24.71
N VAL A 163 16.38 2.52 -24.15
CA VAL A 163 14.94 2.25 -24.02
C VAL A 163 14.28 2.10 -25.38
N ASP A 164 14.56 2.99 -26.34
CA ASP A 164 14.02 2.88 -27.71
C ASP A 164 14.51 1.61 -28.43
N ARG A 165 15.76 1.20 -28.19
CA ARG A 165 16.32 -0.03 -28.77
C ARG A 165 15.68 -1.30 -28.23
N VAL A 166 15.31 -1.33 -26.94
CA VAL A 166 14.71 -2.49 -26.29
C VAL A 166 13.19 -2.39 -26.17
N ARG A 167 12.58 -1.31 -26.67
CA ARG A 167 11.15 -1.04 -26.54
C ARG A 167 10.36 -2.21 -27.13
N PRO A 168 9.61 -2.96 -26.31
CA PRO A 168 8.90 -4.12 -26.78
C PRO A 168 7.64 -3.69 -27.57
N PRO A 169 7.10 -4.55 -28.45
CA PRO A 169 5.87 -4.25 -29.16
C PRO A 169 4.70 -4.09 -28.18
N ARG A 170 3.69 -3.31 -28.58
CA ARG A 170 2.54 -2.95 -27.74
C ARG A 170 1.85 -4.15 -27.07
N VAL A 171 1.75 -5.28 -27.76
CA VAL A 171 1.16 -6.52 -27.21
C VAL A 171 1.92 -7.01 -25.98
N VAL A 172 3.25 -6.93 -25.98
CA VAL A 172 4.08 -7.33 -24.84
C VAL A 172 3.92 -6.34 -23.69
N ILE A 173 3.82 -5.04 -23.97
CA ILE A 173 3.57 -4.03 -22.92
C ILE A 173 2.19 -4.26 -22.26
N VAL A 174 1.14 -4.52 -23.05
CA VAL A 174 -0.18 -4.91 -22.51
C VAL A 174 -0.06 -6.18 -21.67
N GLY A 175 0.72 -7.17 -22.11
CA GLY A 175 1.01 -8.37 -21.33
C GLY A 175 1.65 -8.06 -19.96
N LEU A 176 2.63 -7.17 -19.92
CA LEU A 176 3.25 -6.70 -18.68
C LEU A 176 2.23 -6.01 -17.76
N TYR A 177 1.34 -5.18 -18.31
CA TYR A 177 0.27 -4.54 -17.54
C TYR A 177 -0.71 -5.55 -16.96
N VAL A 178 -1.12 -6.56 -17.73
CA VAL A 178 -2.03 -7.61 -17.24
C VAL A 178 -1.36 -8.43 -16.14
N ILE A 179 -0.15 -8.94 -16.37
CA ILE A 179 0.57 -9.75 -15.38
C ILE A 179 0.85 -8.94 -14.11
N GLY A 180 1.37 -7.72 -14.25
CA GLY A 180 1.61 -6.83 -13.11
C GLY A 180 0.33 -6.47 -12.36
N SER A 181 -0.81 -6.32 -13.05
CA SER A 181 -2.11 -6.06 -12.39
C SER A 181 -2.60 -7.27 -11.60
N LEU A 182 -2.39 -8.50 -12.11
CA LEU A 182 -2.68 -9.72 -11.36
C LEU A 182 -1.80 -9.83 -10.11
N LEU A 183 -0.50 -9.53 -10.24
CA LEU A 183 0.42 -9.52 -9.10
C LEU A 183 0.08 -8.41 -8.09
N ALA A 184 -0.35 -7.25 -8.56
CA ALA A 184 -0.82 -6.15 -7.71
C ALA A 184 -2.01 -6.58 -6.86
N VAL A 185 -2.99 -7.31 -7.41
CA VAL A 185 -4.08 -7.90 -6.62
C VAL A 185 -3.57 -9.02 -5.72
N ALA A 186 -2.61 -9.82 -6.19
CA ALA A 186 -2.01 -10.90 -5.41
C ALA A 186 -1.26 -10.41 -4.16
N THR A 187 -0.96 -9.11 -4.01
CA THR A 187 -0.46 -8.50 -2.76
C THR A 187 -1.39 -8.71 -1.56
N ILE A 188 -2.63 -9.17 -1.77
CA ILE A 188 -3.52 -9.73 -0.73
C ILE A 188 -2.84 -10.79 0.14
N TYR A 189 -1.79 -11.45 -0.37
CA TYR A 189 -0.97 -12.40 0.38
C TYR A 189 -0.48 -11.84 1.72
N THR A 190 -0.22 -10.52 1.81
CA THR A 190 0.22 -9.85 3.04
C THR A 190 -0.77 -10.05 4.20
N GLY A 191 -2.07 -10.08 3.93
CA GLY A 191 -3.05 -10.40 4.98
C GLY A 191 -3.14 -11.90 5.26
N PHE A 192 -2.90 -12.75 4.26
CA PHE A 192 -2.84 -14.20 4.48
C PHE A 192 -1.65 -14.63 5.34
N GLU A 193 -0.54 -13.89 5.31
CA GLU A 193 0.62 -14.11 6.20
C GLU A 193 0.23 -14.01 7.68
N LEU A 194 -0.69 -13.11 8.03
CA LEU A 194 -1.22 -13.01 9.39
C LEU A 194 -2.35 -14.00 9.63
N ALA A 195 -3.26 -14.15 8.66
CA ALA A 195 -4.49 -14.91 8.85
C ALA A 195 -4.30 -16.41 9.05
N ILE A 196 -3.11 -16.95 8.76
CA ILE A 196 -2.76 -18.35 9.01
C ILE A 196 -2.44 -18.64 10.48
N VAL A 197 -2.25 -17.62 11.33
CA VAL A 197 -1.87 -17.80 12.73
C VAL A 197 -3.12 -18.08 13.57
N GLU A 198 -3.46 -19.36 13.70
CA GLU A 198 -4.70 -19.81 14.34
C GLU A 198 -4.83 -19.40 15.82
N THR A 199 -3.70 -19.23 16.51
CA THR A 199 -3.65 -18.88 17.94
C THR A 199 -3.94 -17.42 18.24
N VAL A 200 -4.08 -16.55 17.22
CA VAL A 200 -4.37 -15.12 17.41
C VAL A 200 -5.71 -14.79 16.78
N PRO A 201 -6.81 -14.71 17.55
CA PRO A 201 -8.15 -14.47 16.99
C PRO A 201 -8.26 -13.20 16.13
N LEU A 202 -7.55 -12.13 16.51
CA LEU A 202 -7.51 -10.88 15.75
C LEU A 202 -6.93 -11.07 14.34
N TRP A 203 -6.00 -12.01 14.18
CA TRP A 203 -5.38 -12.29 12.89
C TRP A 203 -6.11 -13.39 12.14
N ASN A 204 -6.59 -14.42 12.84
CA ASN A 204 -7.22 -15.63 12.30
C ASN A 204 -8.63 -15.37 11.73
N MET A 205 -8.71 -14.45 10.79
CA MET A 205 -9.88 -14.17 9.99
C MET A 205 -9.48 -14.30 8.52
N PRO A 206 -9.54 -15.52 7.94
CA PRO A 206 -8.97 -15.85 6.64
C PRO A 206 -9.59 -15.09 5.47
N VAL A 207 -10.72 -14.42 5.68
CA VAL A 207 -11.37 -13.56 4.69
C VAL A 207 -11.17 -12.08 5.03
N VAL A 208 -11.36 -11.71 6.29
CA VAL A 208 -11.45 -10.30 6.70
C VAL A 208 -10.10 -9.60 6.64
N VAL A 209 -9.05 -10.21 7.23
CA VAL A 209 -7.71 -9.59 7.28
C VAL A 209 -7.12 -9.42 5.87
N PRO A 210 -7.15 -10.44 4.99
CA PRO A 210 -6.70 -10.27 3.60
C PRO A 210 -7.45 -9.18 2.85
N LEU A 211 -8.78 -9.11 2.95
CA LEU A 211 -9.57 -8.10 2.26
C LEU A 211 -9.35 -6.69 2.83
N ALA A 212 -9.29 -6.54 4.15
CA ALA A 212 -9.00 -5.26 4.79
C ALA A 212 -7.62 -4.75 4.37
N PHE A 213 -6.63 -5.65 4.25
CA PHE A 213 -5.30 -5.28 3.79
C PHE A 213 -5.31 -4.90 2.31
N LEU A 214 -5.91 -5.73 1.46
CA LEU A 214 -5.98 -5.45 0.03
C LEU A 214 -6.68 -4.12 -0.25
N PHE A 215 -7.92 -3.94 0.22
CA PHE A 215 -8.69 -2.75 -0.12
C PHE A 215 -8.07 -1.46 0.41
N SER A 216 -7.62 -1.43 1.66
CA SER A 216 -7.02 -0.22 2.22
C SER A 216 -5.68 0.12 1.55
N GLY A 217 -4.88 -0.90 1.19
CA GLY A 217 -3.58 -0.71 0.56
C GLY A 217 -3.69 -0.30 -0.91
N LEU A 218 -4.62 -0.91 -1.66
CA LEU A 218 -4.92 -0.48 -3.02
C LEU A 218 -5.49 0.93 -3.04
N ALA A 219 -6.40 1.26 -2.11
CA ALA A 219 -6.93 2.62 -1.96
C ALA A 219 -5.79 3.62 -1.69
N ALA A 220 -4.86 3.30 -0.77
CA ALA A 220 -3.72 4.15 -0.48
C ALA A 220 -2.79 4.33 -1.69
N GLY A 221 -2.49 3.27 -2.45
CA GLY A 221 -1.64 3.35 -3.64
C GLY A 221 -2.25 4.14 -4.79
N VAL A 222 -3.54 3.90 -5.10
CA VAL A 222 -4.27 4.67 -6.12
C VAL A 222 -4.44 6.12 -5.66
N GLY A 223 -4.86 6.33 -4.41
CA GLY A 223 -5.05 7.65 -3.82
C GLY A 223 -3.76 8.48 -3.78
N LEU A 224 -2.63 7.88 -3.43
CA LEU A 224 -1.32 8.56 -3.47
C LEU A 224 -0.93 8.96 -4.89
N THR A 225 -1.21 8.10 -5.87
CA THR A 225 -0.98 8.41 -7.30
C THR A 225 -1.80 9.62 -7.73
N VAL A 226 -3.09 9.66 -7.37
CA VAL A 226 -3.97 10.80 -7.65
C VAL A 226 -3.49 12.05 -6.93
N ALA A 227 -3.17 11.96 -5.63
CA ALA A 227 -2.71 13.08 -4.83
C ALA A 227 -1.45 13.72 -5.42
N LEU A 228 -0.47 12.93 -5.85
CA LEU A 228 0.73 13.44 -6.51
C LEU A 228 0.39 14.12 -7.83
N THR A 229 -0.43 13.48 -8.66
CA THR A 229 -0.84 14.03 -9.96
C THR A 229 -1.50 15.40 -9.79
N VAL A 230 -2.55 15.51 -8.95
CA VAL A 230 -3.28 16.77 -8.78
C VAL A 230 -2.48 17.83 -8.01
N PHE A 231 -1.53 17.43 -7.16
CA PHE A 231 -0.67 18.36 -6.45
C PHE A 231 0.26 19.13 -7.41
N PHE A 232 0.81 18.43 -8.40
CA PHE A 232 1.73 19.01 -9.36
C PHE A 232 1.03 19.60 -10.58
N GLU A 233 0.11 18.87 -11.20
CA GLU A 233 -0.53 19.29 -12.45
C GLU A 233 -1.72 20.24 -12.22
N ARG A 234 -2.29 20.26 -11.00
CA ARG A 234 -3.39 21.16 -10.60
C ARG A 234 -4.68 21.03 -11.40
N GLU A 235 -4.86 19.91 -12.09
CA GLU A 235 -6.05 19.61 -12.89
C GLU A 235 -6.90 18.49 -12.26
N VAL A 236 -8.22 18.62 -12.35
CA VAL A 236 -9.18 17.60 -11.88
C VAL A 236 -10.18 17.32 -13.00
N ASP A 237 -9.75 16.46 -13.93
CA ASP A 237 -10.53 16.06 -15.09
C ASP A 237 -11.38 14.79 -14.80
N PRO A 238 -12.19 14.31 -15.76
CA PRO A 238 -12.94 13.06 -15.60
C PRO A 238 -12.06 11.81 -15.35
N VAL A 239 -10.81 11.77 -15.82
CA VAL A 239 -9.91 10.64 -15.54
C VAL A 239 -9.50 10.62 -14.08
N VAL A 240 -9.02 11.75 -13.58
CA VAL A 240 -8.72 11.97 -12.16
C VAL A 240 -9.96 11.68 -11.33
N GLY A 241 -11.14 12.13 -11.78
CA GLY A 241 -12.43 11.83 -11.18
C GLY A 241 -12.72 10.33 -11.06
N GLY A 242 -12.41 9.55 -12.10
CA GLY A 242 -12.56 8.09 -12.10
C GLY A 242 -11.67 7.41 -11.05
N TYR A 243 -10.39 7.76 -10.98
CA TYR A 243 -9.47 7.21 -9.96
C TYR A 243 -9.81 7.66 -8.54
N THR A 244 -10.27 8.90 -8.40
CA THR A 244 -10.76 9.47 -7.14
C THR A 244 -11.97 8.69 -6.63
N LEU A 245 -12.93 8.41 -7.52
CA LEU A 245 -14.11 7.60 -7.20
C LEU A 245 -13.71 6.17 -6.82
N ALA A 246 -12.81 5.55 -7.58
CA ALA A 246 -12.32 4.20 -7.29
C ALA A 246 -11.64 4.12 -5.91
N THR A 247 -10.82 5.13 -5.57
CA THR A 247 -10.19 5.24 -4.25
C THR A 247 -11.23 5.37 -3.13
N GLY A 248 -12.27 6.18 -3.34
CA GLY A 248 -13.39 6.30 -2.41
C GLY A 248 -14.12 4.98 -2.19
N VAL A 249 -14.44 4.26 -3.27
CA VAL A 249 -15.10 2.94 -3.19
C VAL A 249 -14.23 1.92 -2.46
N LEU A 250 -12.93 1.83 -2.78
CA LEU A 250 -12.00 0.93 -2.09
C LEU A 250 -11.88 1.27 -0.58
N SER A 251 -11.90 2.57 -0.24
CA SER A 251 -11.91 3.01 1.16
C SER A 251 -13.20 2.60 1.89
N GLY A 252 -14.35 2.67 1.21
CA GLY A 252 -15.63 2.18 1.73
C GLY A 252 -15.65 0.66 1.93
N LEU A 253 -15.14 -0.11 0.97
CA LEU A 253 -14.98 -1.56 1.11
C LEU A 253 -14.06 -1.91 2.29
N SER A 254 -12.97 -1.16 2.47
CA SER A 254 -12.08 -1.31 3.61
C SER A 254 -12.80 -1.03 4.94
N LEU A 255 -13.63 0.03 5.03
CA LEU A 255 -14.42 0.30 6.23
C LEU A 255 -15.37 -0.84 6.56
N VAL A 256 -16.07 -1.38 5.55
CA VAL A 256 -16.99 -2.52 5.73
C VAL A 256 -16.23 -3.73 6.26
N THR A 257 -15.04 -4.03 5.70
CA THR A 257 -14.22 -5.15 6.19
C THR A 257 -13.70 -4.93 7.61
N VAL A 258 -13.22 -3.73 7.94
CA VAL A 258 -12.74 -3.40 9.29
C VAL A 258 -13.89 -3.47 10.30
N TRP A 259 -15.06 -2.93 9.96
CA TRP A 259 -16.27 -3.01 10.77
C TRP A 259 -16.71 -4.45 11.03
N TYR A 260 -16.70 -5.28 9.98
CA TYR A 260 -17.04 -6.69 10.11
C TYR A 260 -16.06 -7.44 11.03
N GLY A 261 -14.75 -7.28 10.83
CA GLY A 261 -13.74 -7.92 11.70
C GLY A 261 -13.81 -7.44 13.15
N TRP A 262 -14.12 -6.16 13.35
CA TRP A 262 -14.38 -5.62 14.67
C TRP A 262 -15.57 -6.30 15.36
N THR A 263 -16.66 -6.50 14.61
CA THR A 263 -17.86 -7.17 15.11
C THR A 263 -17.56 -8.61 15.50
N GLU A 264 -16.84 -9.35 14.64
CA GLU A 264 -16.41 -10.73 14.90
C GLU A 264 -15.60 -10.85 16.20
N ILE A 265 -14.64 -9.94 16.44
CA ILE A 265 -13.90 -9.90 17.70
C ILE A 265 -14.80 -9.58 18.89
N ALA A 266 -15.67 -8.57 18.77
CA ALA A 266 -16.54 -8.14 19.86
C ALA A 266 -17.58 -9.20 20.26
N THR A 267 -17.94 -10.11 19.35
CA THR A 267 -18.89 -11.21 19.60
C THR A 267 -18.21 -12.54 19.90
N SER A 268 -16.88 -12.60 19.91
CA SER A 268 -16.13 -13.82 20.18
C SER A 268 -16.11 -14.15 21.67
N ASP A 269 -16.30 -15.42 22.00
CA ASP A 269 -16.19 -15.93 23.38
C ASP A 269 -14.72 -16.16 23.80
N ALA A 270 -13.75 -15.97 22.90
CA ALA A 270 -12.34 -16.20 23.18
C ALA A 270 -11.76 -15.08 24.08
N PRO A 271 -11.11 -15.42 25.22
CA PRO A 271 -10.51 -14.42 26.09
C PRO A 271 -9.48 -13.52 25.40
N ALA A 272 -8.70 -14.06 24.46
CA ALA A 272 -7.75 -13.28 23.69
C ALA A 272 -8.45 -12.27 22.76
N ALA A 273 -9.60 -12.62 22.18
CA ALA A 273 -10.39 -11.70 21.37
C ALA A 273 -10.91 -10.52 22.20
N ALA A 274 -11.42 -10.77 23.41
CA ALA A 274 -11.85 -9.71 24.33
C ALA A 274 -10.67 -8.80 24.73
N ALA A 275 -9.49 -9.36 24.99
CA ALA A 275 -8.29 -8.57 25.29
C ALA A 275 -7.84 -7.71 24.10
N SER A 276 -7.87 -8.26 22.87
CA SER A 276 -7.62 -7.49 21.64
C SER A 276 -8.65 -6.37 21.44
N GLN A 277 -9.92 -6.61 21.75
CA GLN A 277 -10.97 -5.58 21.70
C GLN A 277 -10.65 -4.42 22.65
N VAL A 278 -10.37 -4.73 23.92
CA VAL A 278 -10.03 -3.72 24.94
C VAL A 278 -8.78 -2.94 24.53
N ALA A 279 -7.77 -3.62 23.97
CA ALA A 279 -6.59 -2.96 23.44
C ALA A 279 -6.98 -1.91 22.37
N LEU A 280 -7.87 -2.26 21.44
CA LEU A 280 -8.30 -1.37 20.36
C LEU A 280 -9.30 -0.28 20.79
N THR A 281 -10.01 -0.42 21.91
CA THR A 281 -11.04 0.56 22.35
C THR A 281 -10.60 1.47 23.49
N GLU A 282 -9.84 0.93 24.44
CA GLU A 282 -9.69 1.54 25.77
C GLU A 282 -8.24 1.93 26.08
N THR A 283 -7.27 1.43 25.31
CA THR A 283 -5.85 1.74 25.52
C THR A 283 -5.34 2.83 24.57
N ASN A 284 -4.04 3.14 24.64
CA ASN A 284 -3.38 4.07 23.72
C ASN A 284 -3.51 3.64 22.24
N LEU A 285 -3.75 2.36 21.94
CA LEU A 285 -3.97 1.87 20.57
C LEU A 285 -5.31 2.32 19.99
N ALA A 286 -6.26 2.77 20.83
CA ALA A 286 -7.54 3.30 20.37
C ALA A 286 -7.38 4.55 19.48
N VAL A 287 -6.37 5.38 19.74
CA VAL A 287 -6.04 6.52 18.88
C VAL A 287 -5.69 6.04 17.46
N GLY A 288 -4.90 4.96 17.36
CA GLY A 288 -4.57 4.35 16.08
C GLY A 288 -5.80 3.75 15.39
N ALA A 289 -6.66 3.05 16.13
CA ALA A 289 -7.89 2.47 15.59
C ALA A 289 -8.83 3.55 15.04
N TRP A 290 -9.02 4.67 15.78
CA TRP A 290 -9.80 5.80 15.32
C TRP A 290 -9.18 6.50 14.11
N LEU A 291 -7.84 6.61 14.05
CA LEU A 291 -7.15 7.14 12.88
C LEU A 291 -7.47 6.32 11.63
N VAL A 292 -7.51 4.99 11.72
CA VAL A 292 -7.91 4.10 10.61
C VAL A 292 -9.32 4.45 10.13
N VAL A 293 -10.30 4.47 11.06
CA VAL A 293 -11.70 4.71 10.73
C VAL A 293 -11.88 6.09 10.10
N VAL A 294 -11.31 7.13 10.70
CA VAL A 294 -11.41 8.51 10.20
C VAL A 294 -10.74 8.64 8.83
N ALA A 295 -9.55 8.07 8.64
CA ALA A 295 -8.84 8.13 7.37
C ALA A 295 -9.65 7.50 6.23
N LEU A 296 -10.18 6.30 6.45
CA LEU A 296 -10.98 5.61 5.44
C LEU A 296 -12.32 6.33 5.18
N ALA A 297 -12.97 6.86 6.21
CA ALA A 297 -14.24 7.58 6.07
C ALA A 297 -14.08 8.90 5.33
N VAL A 298 -13.03 9.67 5.64
CA VAL A 298 -12.72 10.91 4.93
C VAL A 298 -12.38 10.62 3.47
N ALA A 299 -11.55 9.61 3.19
CA ALA A 299 -11.20 9.22 1.82
C ALA A 299 -12.42 8.71 1.02
N LEU A 300 -13.32 7.97 1.66
CA LEU A 300 -14.60 7.56 1.07
C LEU A 300 -15.43 8.78 0.67
N VAL A 301 -15.70 9.70 1.61
CA VAL A 301 -16.56 10.86 1.35
C VAL A 301 -15.95 11.77 0.30
N VAL A 302 -14.67 12.12 0.43
CA VAL A 302 -13.98 12.99 -0.53
C VAL A 302 -13.90 12.30 -1.90
N GLY A 303 -13.55 11.01 -1.94
CA GLY A 303 -13.46 10.23 -3.17
C GLY A 303 -14.77 10.15 -3.93
N LEU A 304 -15.90 9.92 -3.24
CA LEU A 304 -17.22 9.91 -3.87
C LEU A 304 -17.64 11.30 -4.34
N VAL A 305 -17.52 12.33 -3.48
CA VAL A 305 -18.00 13.68 -3.78
C VAL A 305 -17.20 14.31 -4.92
N VAL A 306 -15.87 14.31 -4.82
CA VAL A 306 -15.00 14.92 -5.84
C VAL A 306 -15.02 14.06 -7.11
N GLY A 307 -14.98 12.73 -6.99
CA GLY A 307 -15.01 11.82 -8.13
C GLY A 307 -16.28 11.97 -8.98
N VAL A 308 -17.45 11.99 -8.35
CA VAL A 308 -18.74 12.20 -9.06
C VAL A 308 -18.82 13.61 -9.63
N ALA A 309 -18.38 14.63 -8.90
CA ALA A 309 -18.39 16.01 -9.40
C ALA A 309 -17.54 16.18 -10.68
N ALA A 310 -16.34 15.60 -10.69
CA ALA A 310 -15.44 15.59 -11.84
C ALA A 310 -16.04 14.82 -13.03
N LEU A 311 -16.62 13.64 -12.79
CA LEU A 311 -17.24 12.82 -13.84
C LEU A 311 -18.49 13.45 -14.46
N THR A 312 -19.23 14.26 -13.70
CA THR A 312 -20.45 14.94 -14.18
C THR A 312 -20.17 16.28 -14.83
N GLY A 313 -18.90 16.66 -15.00
CA GLY A 313 -18.51 17.93 -15.62
C GLY A 313 -18.92 19.15 -14.81
N ARG A 314 -19.15 19.01 -13.50
CA ARG A 314 -19.42 20.15 -12.58
C ARG A 314 -18.14 20.91 -12.22
N GLY A 315 -17.20 21.02 -13.15
CA GLY A 315 -15.89 21.65 -12.98
C GLY A 315 -15.95 23.16 -13.15
N SER A 316 -16.44 23.87 -12.14
CA SER A 316 -16.10 25.29 -12.02
C SER A 316 -14.65 25.42 -11.53
N ALA A 317 -13.94 26.47 -11.93
CA ALA A 317 -12.60 26.77 -11.40
C ALA A 317 -12.56 26.85 -9.86
N ASP A 318 -13.70 27.12 -9.23
CA ASP A 318 -13.86 27.10 -7.78
C ASP A 318 -13.87 25.68 -7.19
N LEU A 319 -14.38 24.68 -7.93
CA LEU A 319 -14.30 23.27 -7.52
C LEU A 319 -12.84 22.81 -7.50
N GLU A 320 -12.03 23.12 -8.51
CA GLU A 320 -10.62 22.72 -8.56
C GLU A 320 -9.81 23.28 -7.39
N ARG A 321 -10.04 24.54 -7.03
CA ARG A 321 -9.40 25.20 -5.87
C ARG A 321 -9.64 24.47 -4.55
N VAL A 322 -10.79 23.83 -4.39
CA VAL A 322 -11.15 23.08 -3.18
C VAL A 322 -10.81 21.60 -3.31
N ALA A 323 -10.98 21.03 -4.51
CA ALA A 323 -10.77 19.62 -4.78
C ALA A 323 -9.31 19.22 -4.60
N VAL A 324 -8.35 19.99 -5.12
CA VAL A 324 -6.92 19.67 -5.00
C VAL A 324 -6.48 19.52 -3.54
N PRO A 325 -6.65 20.52 -2.64
CA PRO A 325 -6.24 20.36 -1.24
C PRO A 325 -7.05 19.28 -0.52
N ALA A 326 -8.33 19.09 -0.86
CA ALA A 326 -9.15 18.02 -0.28
C ALA A 326 -8.62 16.63 -0.67
N LEU A 327 -8.26 16.41 -1.93
CA LEU A 327 -7.70 15.14 -2.43
C LEU A 327 -6.32 14.87 -1.82
N VAL A 328 -5.42 15.87 -1.86
CA VAL A 328 -4.07 15.73 -1.28
C VAL A 328 -4.14 15.45 0.21
N GLY A 329 -4.96 16.20 0.95
CA GLY A 329 -5.11 16.02 2.40
C GLY A 329 -5.77 14.68 2.77
N SER A 330 -6.88 14.33 2.11
CA SER A 330 -7.62 13.09 2.42
C SER A 330 -6.85 11.83 2.03
N PHE A 331 -6.19 11.82 0.86
CA PHE A 331 -5.41 10.65 0.44
C PHE A 331 -4.05 10.57 1.15
N GLY A 332 -3.48 11.70 1.58
CA GLY A 332 -2.36 11.70 2.54
C GLY A 332 -2.76 11.07 3.88
N LEU A 333 -3.92 11.45 4.41
CA LEU A 333 -4.49 10.84 5.62
C LEU A 333 -4.79 9.35 5.41
N LEU A 334 -5.28 8.95 4.24
CA LEU A 334 -5.52 7.55 3.87
C LEU A 334 -4.25 6.71 3.92
N VAL A 335 -3.12 7.22 3.44
CA VAL A 335 -1.82 6.53 3.53
C VAL A 335 -1.44 6.30 4.98
N LEU A 336 -1.59 7.33 5.84
CA LEU A 336 -1.31 7.21 7.28
C LEU A 336 -2.26 6.22 7.98
N GLY A 337 -3.56 6.28 7.69
CA GLY A 337 -4.55 5.35 8.22
C GLY A 337 -4.34 3.91 7.75
N GLY A 338 -3.94 3.72 6.50
CA GLY A 338 -3.60 2.41 5.95
C GLY A 338 -2.41 1.77 6.65
N LEU A 339 -1.36 2.53 6.94
CA LEU A 339 -0.23 2.07 7.75
C LEU A 339 -0.64 1.82 9.21
N ALA A 340 -1.40 2.73 9.81
CA ALA A 340 -1.91 2.60 11.17
C ALA A 340 -2.71 1.31 11.33
N LEU A 341 -3.51 0.91 10.33
CA LEU A 341 -4.24 -0.36 10.33
C LEU A 341 -3.31 -1.57 10.54
N ARG A 342 -2.14 -1.61 9.87
CA ARG A 342 -1.18 -2.72 10.05
C ARG A 342 -0.56 -2.69 11.45
N ILE A 343 -0.20 -1.49 11.92
CA ILE A 343 0.40 -1.29 13.24
C ILE A 343 -0.56 -1.75 14.33
N VAL A 344 -1.81 -1.27 14.34
CA VAL A 344 -2.78 -1.63 15.38
C VAL A 344 -3.16 -3.11 15.32
N MET A 345 -3.26 -3.70 14.12
CA MET A 345 -3.53 -5.13 13.98
C MET A 345 -2.41 -5.98 14.60
N LEU A 346 -1.14 -5.58 14.44
CA LEU A 346 -0.02 -6.30 15.04
C LEU A 346 0.10 -6.06 16.55
N LEU A 347 -0.06 -4.82 17.00
CA LEU A 347 0.15 -4.47 18.41
C LEU A 347 -1.03 -4.83 19.32
N ALA A 348 -2.25 -4.89 18.80
CA ALA A 348 -3.41 -5.33 19.58
C ALA A 348 -3.59 -6.84 19.61
N ALA A 349 -2.72 -7.60 18.93
CA ALA A 349 -2.80 -9.04 18.84
C ALA A 349 -2.56 -9.71 20.19
N GLN A 350 -3.49 -10.59 20.56
CA GLN A 350 -3.42 -11.40 21.77
C GLN A 350 -3.52 -12.87 21.35
N GLN A 351 -2.61 -13.70 21.85
CA GLN A 351 -2.61 -15.16 21.66
C GLN A 351 -3.52 -15.90 22.67
N ASP A 352 -4.29 -16.86 22.19
CA ASP A 352 -4.91 -17.86 23.07
C ASP A 352 -3.83 -18.77 23.68
N PRO A 353 -3.96 -19.15 24.97
CA PRO A 353 -3.03 -20.07 25.60
C PRO A 353 -3.07 -21.43 24.92
N VAL A 354 -1.91 -21.92 24.47
CA VAL A 354 -1.78 -23.28 23.91
C VAL A 354 -1.96 -24.28 25.04
N VAL A 355 -3.15 -24.91 25.13
CA VAL A 355 -3.39 -26.00 26.07
C VAL A 355 -2.67 -27.24 25.54
N VAL A 356 -1.49 -27.54 26.10
CA VAL A 356 -0.82 -28.83 25.86
C VAL A 356 -1.60 -29.88 26.62
N LEU A 357 -2.43 -30.65 25.90
CA LEU A 357 -3.05 -31.86 26.45
C LEU A 357 -1.92 -32.89 26.63
N GLY A 358 -1.49 -33.04 27.88
CA GLY A 358 -0.46 -34.01 28.29
C GLY A 358 -0.92 -35.45 28.28
#